data_AF-A0AAV9KWG3-F1
#
_entry.id   AF-A0AAV9KWG3-F1
#
_cell.length_a   1.000
_cell.length_b   1.000
_cell.length_c   1.000
_cell.angle_alpha   90.00
_cell.angle_beta   90.00
_cell.angle_gamma   90.00
#
_symmetry.space_group_name_H-M   'P 1'
#
loop_
_entity.id
_entity.type
_entity.pdbx_description
1 polymer ?
#
loop_
_entity_poly.entity_id
_entity_poly.type
_entity_poly.pdbx_seq_one_letter_code
_entity_poly.pdbx_strand_id
1 'polypeptide(L)'
;MQLSILLSGKLCKSLLISGLILYVIHILLSNHPCCNSITIFNNLMSFKGHDITQDDTPTNFSHLVFGITSSSRTWKNRMSYVESWWKPNITRGFVFLENFPKDHQLLPWPYSSCPPFKVSEDTSRYKMYDKHPIQQTIRMARVVEETFKMENKSARWYIMTDDDTIFFLDNLVEVLSKYDHRKYFYVRINSETHALNAEHSFNMAFGGGGYAFSYALVEAMVENSDSCIKKYQTYYGGDHILQSCVADLGVSLTQEKGFHQEKCSNMSLIFEKRFLYAIY
;
A
#
# COMPACT_ATOMS: atom_id res chain seq x y z
N MET A 1 7.98 -53.17 -36.82
CA MET A 1 8.47 -52.33 -35.71
C MET A 1 8.40 -50.82 -36.00
N GLN A 2 8.50 -50.34 -37.26
CA GLN A 2 8.41 -48.90 -37.58
C GLN A 2 6.99 -48.30 -37.56
N LEU A 3 5.93 -49.07 -37.88
CA LEU A 3 4.56 -48.57 -37.96
C LEU A 3 3.94 -48.22 -36.59
N SER A 4 4.29 -48.99 -35.55
CA SER A 4 3.81 -48.78 -34.18
C SER A 4 4.39 -47.54 -33.52
N ILE A 5 5.63 -47.18 -33.85
CA ILE A 5 6.31 -45.97 -33.35
C ILE A 5 5.71 -44.71 -33.98
N LEU A 6 5.37 -44.76 -35.29
CA LEU A 6 4.75 -43.65 -36.00
C LEU A 6 3.30 -43.38 -35.56
N LEU A 7 2.52 -44.43 -35.26
CA LEU A 7 1.19 -44.30 -34.68
C LEU A 7 1.25 -43.68 -33.27
N SER A 8 2.20 -44.12 -32.43
CA SER A 8 2.41 -43.58 -31.08
C SER A 8 2.70 -42.08 -31.08
N GLY A 9 3.57 -41.61 -32.00
CA GLY A 9 3.88 -40.18 -32.13
C GLY A 9 2.71 -39.31 -32.61
N LYS A 10 1.86 -39.83 -33.50
CA LYS A 10 0.64 -39.11 -33.97
C LYS A 10 -0.45 -39.06 -32.91
N LEU A 11 -0.64 -40.15 -32.16
CA LEU A 11 -1.55 -40.22 -31.01
C LEU A 11 -1.14 -39.24 -29.90
N CYS A 12 0.16 -39.15 -29.60
CA CYS A 12 0.68 -38.23 -28.59
C CYS A 12 0.46 -36.75 -28.98
N LYS A 13 0.69 -36.39 -30.24
CA LYS A 13 0.39 -35.03 -30.75
C LYS A 13 -1.10 -34.71 -30.71
N SER A 14 -1.95 -35.66 -31.06
CA SER A 14 -3.41 -35.50 -31.00
C SER A 14 -3.90 -35.30 -29.57
N LEU A 15 -3.36 -36.04 -28.61
CA LEU A 15 -3.67 -35.89 -27.18
C LEU A 15 -3.21 -34.55 -26.61
N LEU A 16 -2.02 -34.07 -27.00
CA LEU A 16 -1.52 -32.75 -26.60
C LEU A 16 -2.40 -31.62 -27.14
N ILE A 17 -2.79 -31.70 -28.42
CA ILE A 17 -3.66 -30.70 -29.04
C ILE A 17 -5.05 -30.74 -28.42
N SER A 18 -5.61 -31.93 -28.19
CA SER A 18 -6.91 -32.11 -27.51
C SER A 18 -6.89 -31.56 -26.08
N GLY A 19 -5.80 -31.82 -25.33
CA GLY A 19 -5.61 -31.26 -24.00
C GLY A 19 -5.52 -29.74 -23.99
N LEU A 20 -4.80 -29.14 -24.94
CA LEU A 20 -4.73 -27.69 -25.13
C LEU A 20 -6.09 -27.08 -25.48
N ILE A 21 -6.84 -27.72 -26.38
CA ILE A 21 -8.19 -27.28 -26.76
C ILE A 21 -9.14 -27.35 -25.56
N LEU A 22 -9.12 -28.45 -24.81
CA LEU A 22 -9.95 -28.61 -23.60
C LEU A 22 -9.56 -27.60 -22.50
N TYR A 23 -8.28 -27.28 -22.37
CA TYR A 23 -7.80 -26.24 -21.45
C TYR A 23 -8.28 -24.85 -21.85
N VAL A 24 -8.21 -24.49 -23.13
CA VAL A 24 -8.72 -23.22 -23.65
C VAL A 24 -10.25 -23.13 -23.51
N ILE A 25 -10.96 -24.21 -23.82
CA ILE A 25 -12.42 -24.30 -23.62
C ILE A 25 -12.76 -24.19 -22.13
N HIS A 26 -11.98 -24.79 -21.24
CA HIS A 26 -12.16 -24.64 -19.80
C HIS A 26 -11.97 -23.18 -19.35
N ILE A 27 -10.95 -22.48 -19.85
CA ILE A 27 -10.77 -21.04 -19.59
C ILE A 27 -11.96 -20.21 -20.10
N LEU A 28 -12.47 -20.52 -21.30
CA LEU A 28 -13.56 -19.77 -21.93
C LEU A 28 -14.95 -20.05 -21.32
N LEU A 29 -15.19 -21.28 -20.83
CA LEU A 29 -16.46 -21.70 -20.21
C LEU A 29 -16.46 -21.56 -18.69
N SER A 30 -15.30 -21.42 -18.05
CA SER A 30 -15.22 -21.19 -16.62
C SER A 30 -15.70 -19.77 -16.34
N ASN A 31 -16.90 -19.66 -15.77
CA ASN A 31 -17.47 -18.44 -15.21
C ASN A 31 -16.72 -17.97 -13.94
N HIS A 32 -15.40 -18.17 -13.90
CA HIS A 32 -14.57 -17.80 -12.78
C HIS A 32 -14.53 -16.25 -12.73
N PRO A 33 -14.84 -15.62 -11.57
CA PRO A 33 -14.99 -14.16 -11.45
C PRO A 33 -13.77 -13.34 -11.90
N CYS A 34 -12.60 -13.97 -12.10
CA CYS A 34 -11.38 -13.33 -12.59
C CYS A 34 -11.40 -12.97 -14.10
N CYS A 35 -12.24 -13.62 -14.91
CA CYS A 35 -12.25 -13.43 -16.37
C CYS A 35 -13.23 -12.35 -16.88
N ASN A 36 -14.00 -11.70 -16.01
CA ASN A 36 -14.76 -10.49 -16.37
C ASN A 36 -13.87 -9.23 -16.55
N SER A 37 -12.54 -9.39 -16.53
CA SER A 37 -11.56 -8.30 -16.54
C SER A 37 -11.40 -7.60 -17.90
N ILE A 38 -11.92 -8.14 -19.01
CA ILE A 38 -11.77 -7.52 -20.34
C ILE A 38 -12.50 -6.17 -20.39
N THR A 39 -13.63 -6.03 -19.70
CA THR A 39 -14.36 -4.76 -19.62
C THR A 39 -13.67 -3.75 -18.68
N ILE A 40 -12.93 -4.24 -17.68
CA ILE A 40 -12.16 -3.41 -16.73
C ILE A 40 -10.92 -2.82 -17.43
N PHE A 41 -10.22 -3.64 -18.24
CA PHE A 41 -9.01 -3.20 -18.93
C PHE A 41 -9.28 -2.06 -19.94
N ASN A 42 -10.44 -2.09 -20.61
CA ASN A 42 -10.84 -1.04 -21.54
C ASN A 42 -11.23 0.27 -20.84
N ASN A 43 -11.75 0.21 -19.62
CA ASN A 43 -12.03 1.42 -18.82
C ASN A 43 -10.76 2.00 -18.19
N LEU A 44 -9.76 1.17 -17.86
CA LEU A 44 -8.47 1.59 -17.31
C LEU A 44 -7.62 2.38 -18.33
N MET A 45 -7.81 2.16 -19.63
CA MET A 45 -7.15 2.95 -20.69
C MET A 45 -7.79 4.31 -20.94
N SER A 46 -9.00 4.55 -20.41
CA SER A 46 -9.66 5.86 -20.47
C SER A 46 -9.12 6.75 -19.35
N PHE A 47 -7.82 7.08 -19.41
CA PHE A 47 -7.22 8.09 -18.55
C PHE A 47 -7.99 9.40 -18.73
N LYS A 48 -8.83 9.72 -17.74
CA LYS A 48 -9.29 11.08 -17.52
C LYS A 48 -8.05 11.85 -17.07
N GLY A 49 -7.28 12.36 -18.03
CA GLY A 49 -6.18 13.26 -17.75
C GLY A 49 -6.77 14.45 -17.00
N HIS A 50 -6.64 14.44 -15.68
CA HIS A 50 -6.80 15.67 -14.94
C HIS A 50 -5.68 16.58 -15.45
N ASP A 51 -6.04 17.79 -15.85
CA ASP A 51 -5.11 18.81 -16.37
C ASP A 51 -4.23 19.29 -15.21
N ILE A 52 -3.39 18.39 -14.71
CA ILE A 52 -2.31 18.69 -13.80
C ILE A 52 -1.33 19.46 -14.67
N THR A 53 -1.39 20.79 -14.59
CA THR A 53 -0.34 21.67 -15.10
C THR A 53 0.99 20.99 -14.85
N GLN A 54 1.77 20.70 -15.92
CA GLN A 54 3.04 19.99 -15.82
C GLN A 54 3.99 20.77 -14.91
N ASP A 55 3.91 20.46 -13.63
CA ASP A 55 4.80 20.97 -12.60
C ASP A 55 5.99 20.02 -12.55
N ASP A 56 6.96 20.31 -13.42
CA ASP A 56 8.21 19.55 -13.50
C ASP A 56 9.23 20.02 -12.44
N THR A 57 8.81 20.81 -11.45
CA THR A 57 9.69 21.16 -10.32
C THR A 57 10.11 19.90 -9.56
N PRO A 58 11.31 19.86 -8.96
CA PRO A 58 11.73 18.70 -8.17
C PRO A 58 10.77 18.38 -7.00
N THR A 59 10.58 17.08 -6.73
CA THR A 59 9.85 16.62 -5.54
C THR A 59 10.54 17.16 -4.28
N ASN A 60 9.76 17.65 -3.33
CA ASN A 60 10.22 18.23 -2.06
C ASN A 60 9.16 17.94 -0.97
N PHE A 61 9.40 18.33 0.28
CA PHE A 61 8.49 18.01 1.41
C PHE A 61 7.03 18.39 1.19
N SER A 62 6.73 19.50 0.51
CA SER A 62 5.34 19.92 0.27
C SER A 62 4.59 18.95 -0.64
N HIS A 63 5.29 18.12 -1.39
CA HIS A 63 4.70 17.13 -2.29
C HIS A 63 4.37 15.80 -1.61
N LEU A 64 4.80 15.60 -0.35
CA LEU A 64 4.60 14.36 0.41
C LEU A 64 3.42 14.54 1.38
N VAL A 65 2.55 13.53 1.45
CA VAL A 65 1.40 13.49 2.38
C VAL A 65 1.47 12.22 3.21
N PHE A 66 1.50 12.37 4.53
CA PHE A 66 1.61 11.24 5.46
C PHE A 66 0.23 10.77 5.96
N GLY A 67 -0.06 9.49 5.82
CA GLY A 67 -1.16 8.79 6.47
C GLY A 67 -0.60 7.90 7.57
N ILE A 68 -0.70 8.36 8.83
CA ILE A 68 -0.12 7.67 9.98
C ILE A 68 -1.23 6.88 10.68
N THR A 69 -1.12 5.57 10.70
CA THR A 69 -2.07 4.70 11.38
C THR A 69 -1.70 4.58 12.86
N SER A 70 -2.64 4.87 13.75
CA SER A 70 -2.41 4.77 15.20
C SER A 70 -3.64 4.23 15.92
N SER A 71 -3.52 4.05 17.24
CA SER A 71 -4.64 3.87 18.16
C SER A 71 -4.67 4.97 19.22
N SER A 72 -5.86 5.45 19.51
CA SER A 72 -6.17 6.40 20.59
C SER A 72 -5.64 5.96 21.96
N ARG A 73 -5.45 4.65 22.16
CA ARG A 73 -4.95 4.05 23.41
C ARG A 73 -3.42 4.03 23.48
N THR A 74 -2.73 3.84 22.34
CA THR A 74 -1.27 3.68 22.29
C THR A 74 -0.55 4.97 21.93
N TRP A 75 -1.24 5.93 21.31
CA TRP A 75 -0.66 7.17 20.79
C TRP A 75 0.23 7.88 21.81
N LYS A 76 -0.22 8.01 23.06
CA LYS A 76 0.55 8.66 24.13
C LYS A 76 1.97 8.12 24.29
N ASN A 77 2.13 6.81 24.15
CA ASN A 77 3.41 6.13 24.35
C ASN A 77 4.25 6.10 23.07
N ARG A 78 3.69 6.50 21.93
CA ARG A 78 4.31 6.38 20.61
C ARG A 78 4.51 7.72 19.91
N MET A 79 3.82 8.78 20.36
CA MET A 79 3.88 10.10 19.72
C MET A 79 5.31 10.64 19.61
N SER A 80 6.21 10.30 20.53
CA SER A 80 7.62 10.71 20.49
C SER A 80 8.36 10.21 19.25
N TYR A 81 7.98 9.05 18.68
CA TYR A 81 8.53 8.57 17.42
C TYR A 81 8.15 9.51 16.28
N VAL A 82 6.87 9.90 16.20
CA VAL A 82 6.39 10.84 15.20
C VAL A 82 6.98 12.24 15.40
N GLU A 83 7.05 12.73 16.63
CA GLU A 83 7.65 14.03 16.98
C GLU A 83 9.12 14.12 16.57
N SER A 84 9.84 13.00 16.52
CA SER A 84 11.28 12.99 16.18
C SER A 84 11.57 13.42 14.74
N TRP A 85 10.62 13.26 13.82
CA TRP A 85 10.80 13.59 12.40
C TRP A 85 9.74 14.53 11.84
N TRP A 86 8.58 14.66 12.49
CA TRP A 86 7.54 15.59 12.06
C TRP A 86 8.04 17.04 12.16
N LYS A 87 7.88 17.79 11.08
CA LYS A 87 8.30 19.20 11.02
C LYS A 87 7.07 20.09 10.83
N PRO A 88 6.55 20.74 11.88
CA PRO A 88 5.39 21.63 11.77
C PRO A 88 5.59 22.66 10.66
N ASN A 89 4.52 22.93 9.89
CA ASN A 89 4.52 23.82 8.71
C ASN A 89 5.39 23.37 7.52
N ILE A 90 6.08 22.23 7.61
CA ILE A 90 6.89 21.67 6.52
C ILE A 90 6.29 20.34 6.04
N THR A 91 6.02 19.42 6.97
CA THR A 91 5.32 18.16 6.69
C THR A 91 3.81 18.34 6.75
N ARG A 92 3.08 17.54 5.96
CA ARG A 92 1.61 17.52 5.96
C ARG A 92 1.08 16.09 5.93
N GLY A 93 -0.12 15.90 6.46
CA GLY A 93 -0.67 14.57 6.71
C GLY A 93 -1.46 14.51 8.01
N PHE A 94 -1.91 13.31 8.37
CA PHE A 94 -2.79 13.09 9.51
C PHE A 94 -2.46 11.81 10.26
N VAL A 95 -2.72 11.82 11.56
CA VAL A 95 -2.79 10.61 12.40
C VAL A 95 -4.22 10.10 12.41
N PHE A 96 -4.44 8.87 11.94
CA PHE A 96 -5.75 8.24 11.88
C PHE A 96 -5.98 7.31 13.09
N LEU A 97 -6.90 7.73 13.94
CA LEU A 97 -7.33 7.02 15.14
C LEU A 97 -8.65 6.28 14.89
N GLU A 98 -8.86 5.19 15.61
CA GLU A 98 -10.10 4.43 15.65
C GLU A 98 -11.23 5.15 16.40
N ASN A 99 -10.88 6.01 17.37
CA ASN A 99 -11.84 6.77 18.16
C ASN A 99 -11.22 8.10 18.59
N PHE A 100 -12.08 9.05 18.99
CA PHE A 100 -11.61 10.27 19.62
C PHE A 100 -10.82 9.93 20.91
N PRO A 101 -9.62 10.51 21.11
CA PRO A 101 -8.81 10.23 22.28
C PRO A 101 -9.52 10.72 23.54
N LYS A 102 -9.78 9.79 24.47
CA LYS A 102 -10.48 10.06 25.75
C LYS A 102 -9.52 10.40 26.89
N ASP A 103 -8.22 10.19 26.71
CA ASP A 103 -7.23 10.54 27.72
C ASP A 103 -7.13 12.06 27.81
N HIS A 104 -7.51 12.62 28.96
CA HIS A 104 -7.39 14.05 29.24
C HIS A 104 -5.95 14.55 29.16
N GLN A 105 -4.95 13.68 29.30
CA GLN A 105 -3.54 14.05 29.15
C GLN A 105 -3.10 14.16 27.69
N LEU A 106 -3.89 13.65 26.73
CA LEU A 106 -3.69 13.85 25.30
C LEU A 106 -4.37 15.13 24.79
N LEU A 107 -5.14 15.81 25.64
CA LEU A 107 -5.91 17.00 25.28
C LEU A 107 -5.46 18.22 26.11
N PRO A 108 -5.23 19.39 25.48
CA PRO A 108 -5.33 19.66 24.04
C PRO A 108 -4.27 18.89 23.24
N TRP A 109 -4.63 18.48 22.01
CA TRP A 109 -3.72 17.75 21.12
C TRP A 109 -2.46 18.60 20.83
N PRO A 110 -1.25 18.01 20.84
CA PRO A 110 0.00 18.75 20.70
C PRO A 110 0.26 19.18 19.24
N TYR A 111 -0.58 20.06 18.69
CA TYR A 111 -0.49 20.55 17.30
C TYR A 111 0.83 21.28 16.99
N SER A 112 1.58 21.71 18.01
CA SER A 112 2.88 22.35 17.84
C SER A 112 4.01 21.38 17.49
N SER A 113 3.87 20.08 17.78
CA SER A 113 4.90 19.05 17.56
C SER A 113 4.40 17.83 16.80
N CYS A 114 3.09 17.59 16.79
CA CYS A 114 2.48 16.42 16.15
C CYS A 114 1.60 16.80 14.94
N PRO A 115 1.43 15.87 13.98
CA PRO A 115 0.42 16.01 12.94
C PRO A 115 -0.99 16.15 13.54
N PRO A 116 -1.92 16.83 12.84
CA PRO A 116 -3.33 16.80 13.23
C PRO A 116 -3.87 15.37 13.18
N PHE A 117 -4.71 15.00 14.16
CA PHE A 117 -5.39 13.70 14.11
C PHE A 117 -6.75 13.77 13.40
N LYS A 118 -7.21 12.60 12.96
CA LYS A 118 -8.53 12.33 12.41
C LYS A 118 -9.06 11.02 13.01
N VAL A 119 -10.37 10.95 13.19
CA VAL A 119 -11.03 9.69 13.51
C VAL A 119 -11.41 9.03 12.20
N SER A 120 -11.02 7.78 12.02
CA SER A 120 -11.27 7.04 10.77
C SER A 120 -12.78 6.89 10.55
N GLU A 121 -13.20 6.90 9.29
CA GLU A 121 -14.61 6.73 8.92
C GLU A 121 -15.17 5.35 9.34
N ASP A 122 -16.49 5.30 9.55
CA ASP A 122 -17.20 4.06 9.86
C ASP A 122 -17.05 2.99 8.76
N THR A 123 -16.72 1.77 9.18
CA THR A 123 -16.48 0.62 8.31
C THR A 123 -17.65 -0.39 8.33
N SER A 124 -18.78 -0.07 8.95
CA SER A 124 -19.91 -1.01 9.10
C SER A 124 -20.46 -1.51 7.76
N ARG A 125 -20.30 -0.73 6.68
CA ARG A 125 -20.66 -1.13 5.31
C ARG A 125 -19.92 -2.37 4.81
N TYR A 126 -18.78 -2.72 5.40
CA TYR A 126 -18.01 -3.91 5.06
C TYR A 126 -18.28 -5.10 5.98
N LYS A 127 -19.18 -4.99 6.96
CA LYS A 127 -19.41 -6.03 7.99
C LYS A 127 -19.67 -7.43 7.41
N MET A 128 -20.32 -7.53 6.25
CA MET A 128 -20.56 -8.82 5.58
C MET A 128 -19.29 -9.44 4.96
N TYR A 129 -18.30 -8.60 4.65
CA TYR A 129 -17.04 -8.91 3.99
C TYR A 129 -15.84 -8.81 4.97
N ASP A 130 -16.07 -8.55 6.25
CA ASP A 130 -15.00 -8.46 7.24
C ASP A 130 -14.83 -9.83 7.91
N LYS A 131 -14.01 -10.69 7.29
CA LYS A 131 -13.64 -12.01 7.82
C LYS A 131 -12.17 -12.03 8.25
N HIS A 132 -11.60 -10.86 8.50
CA HIS A 132 -10.21 -10.70 8.90
C HIS A 132 -10.01 -11.11 10.36
N PRO A 133 -8.85 -11.70 10.72
CA PRO A 133 -8.54 -12.02 12.11
C PRO A 133 -8.35 -10.76 12.98
N ILE A 134 -7.96 -9.64 12.37
CA ILE A 134 -7.69 -8.36 13.03
C ILE A 134 -8.82 -7.39 12.72
N GLN A 135 -9.56 -6.95 13.75
CA GLN A 135 -10.72 -6.05 13.60
C GLN A 135 -10.40 -4.69 12.95
N GLN A 136 -9.13 -4.27 13.02
CA GLN A 136 -8.69 -2.98 12.48
C GLN A 136 -8.25 -3.05 11.02
N THR A 137 -8.20 -4.24 10.41
CA THR A 137 -7.65 -4.46 9.07
C THR A 137 -8.27 -3.56 8.01
N ILE A 138 -9.60 -3.47 7.96
CA ILE A 138 -10.29 -2.62 6.99
C ILE A 138 -10.02 -1.14 7.26
N ARG A 139 -10.02 -0.71 8.52
CA ARG A 139 -9.72 0.68 8.89
C ARG A 139 -8.32 1.07 8.41
N MET A 140 -7.33 0.22 8.66
CA MET A 140 -5.95 0.44 8.26
C MET A 140 -5.82 0.54 6.73
N ALA A 141 -6.46 -0.37 5.98
CA ALA A 141 -6.47 -0.33 4.52
C ALA A 141 -7.09 0.95 3.96
N ARG A 142 -8.04 1.57 4.67
CA ARG A 142 -8.74 2.79 4.21
C ARG A 142 -7.97 4.08 4.48
N VAL A 143 -6.93 4.06 5.31
CA VAL A 143 -6.15 5.26 5.62
C VAL A 143 -5.62 5.95 4.35
N VAL A 144 -5.23 5.20 3.32
CA VAL A 144 -4.78 5.78 2.04
C VAL A 144 -5.90 6.56 1.32
N GLU A 145 -7.12 6.02 1.31
CA GLU A 145 -8.29 6.65 0.70
C GLU A 145 -8.71 7.90 1.48
N GLU A 146 -8.72 7.80 2.82
CA GLU A 146 -9.05 8.92 3.69
C GLU A 146 -8.01 10.04 3.55
N THR A 147 -6.71 9.69 3.52
CA THR A 147 -5.63 10.66 3.30
C THR A 147 -5.78 11.37 1.95
N PHE A 148 -6.04 10.62 0.87
CA PHE A 148 -6.25 11.16 -0.47
C PHE A 148 -7.43 12.14 -0.53
N LYS A 149 -8.57 11.77 0.06
CA LYS A 149 -9.77 12.64 0.10
C LYS A 149 -9.53 13.94 0.85
N MET A 150 -8.68 13.92 1.87
CA MET A 150 -8.41 15.07 2.71
C MET A 150 -7.33 16.00 2.13
N GLU A 151 -6.30 15.44 1.51
CA GLU A 151 -5.11 16.18 1.09
C GLU A 151 -4.56 15.67 -0.24
N ASN A 152 -5.18 16.12 -1.34
CA ASN A 152 -4.74 15.78 -2.71
C ASN A 152 -4.09 16.93 -3.48
N LYS A 153 -4.26 18.17 -3.01
CA LYS A 153 -3.77 19.35 -3.74
C LYS A 153 -2.25 19.36 -3.78
N SER A 154 -1.68 19.44 -4.98
CA SER A 154 -0.21 19.43 -5.18
C SER A 154 0.49 18.20 -4.56
N ALA A 155 -0.25 17.14 -4.22
CA ALA A 155 0.32 15.91 -3.70
C ALA A 155 0.97 15.13 -4.84
N ARG A 156 2.13 14.54 -4.58
CA ARG A 156 2.82 13.64 -5.52
C ARG A 156 3.00 12.26 -4.93
N TRP A 157 3.15 12.18 -3.61
CA TRP A 157 3.41 10.94 -2.90
C TRP A 157 2.57 10.85 -1.63
N TYR A 158 1.97 9.69 -1.43
CA TYR A 158 1.25 9.32 -0.22
C TYR A 158 2.06 8.29 0.55
N ILE A 159 2.46 8.62 1.78
CA ILE A 159 3.32 7.81 2.62
C ILE A 159 2.46 7.20 3.71
N MET A 160 2.25 5.89 3.66
CA MET A 160 1.51 5.15 4.69
C MET A 160 2.50 4.56 5.69
N THR A 161 2.18 4.68 6.97
CA THR A 161 3.10 4.30 8.05
C THR A 161 2.37 4.03 9.37
N ASP A 162 3.01 3.29 10.26
CA ASP A 162 2.57 3.14 11.66
C ASP A 162 3.11 4.30 12.53
N ASP A 163 2.58 4.43 13.74
CA ASP A 163 2.92 5.49 14.70
C ASP A 163 4.24 5.27 15.45
N ASP A 164 4.95 4.19 15.14
CA ASP A 164 6.26 3.82 15.69
C ASP A 164 7.38 3.86 14.62
N THR A 165 7.08 4.41 13.43
CA THR A 165 8.05 4.61 12.35
C THR A 165 8.75 5.97 12.41
N ILE A 166 10.05 6.00 12.12
CA ILE A 166 10.90 7.18 12.01
C ILE A 166 11.36 7.42 10.58
N PHE A 167 11.17 8.65 10.09
CA PHE A 167 11.60 9.07 8.76
C PHE A 167 12.82 9.99 8.76
N PHE A 168 13.78 9.72 7.88
CA PHE A 168 14.79 10.70 7.46
C PHE A 168 14.26 11.42 6.22
N LEU A 169 13.58 12.54 6.43
CA LEU A 169 12.80 13.21 5.38
C LEU A 169 13.62 13.58 4.14
N ASP A 170 14.85 14.06 4.30
CA ASP A 170 15.72 14.41 3.16
C ASP A 170 15.99 13.20 2.27
N ASN A 171 16.31 12.04 2.88
CA ASN A 171 16.54 10.79 2.16
C ASN A 171 15.26 10.29 1.48
N LEU A 172 14.11 10.44 2.15
CA LEU A 172 12.83 10.07 1.56
C LEU A 172 12.53 10.88 0.30
N VAL A 173 12.74 12.19 0.35
CA VAL A 173 12.57 13.08 -0.81
C VAL A 173 13.54 12.69 -1.92
N GLU A 174 14.81 12.45 -1.59
CA GLU A 174 15.82 12.03 -2.57
C GLU A 174 15.39 10.74 -3.29
N VAL A 175 14.95 9.72 -2.55
CA VAL A 175 14.45 8.46 -3.12
C VAL A 175 13.24 8.69 -4.02
N LEU A 176 12.22 9.39 -3.54
CA LEU A 176 10.98 9.60 -4.28
C LEU A 176 11.16 10.54 -5.48
N SER A 177 12.19 11.40 -5.49
CA SER A 177 12.50 12.28 -6.61
C SER A 177 12.97 11.55 -7.87
N LYS A 178 13.40 10.28 -7.75
CA LYS A 178 13.82 9.44 -8.88
C LYS A 178 12.67 8.99 -9.77
N TYR A 179 11.44 9.03 -9.26
CA TYR A 179 10.28 8.42 -9.89
C TYR A 179 9.26 9.47 -10.35
N ASP A 180 8.64 9.21 -11.51
CA ASP A 180 7.56 10.05 -12.03
C ASP A 180 6.24 9.73 -11.31
N HIS A 181 5.86 10.58 -10.37
CA HIS A 181 4.62 10.47 -9.57
C HIS A 181 3.31 10.42 -10.38
N ARG A 182 3.36 10.75 -11.68
CA ARG A 182 2.23 10.64 -12.61
C ARG A 182 2.06 9.22 -13.16
N LYS A 183 3.03 8.34 -12.92
CA LYS A 183 2.98 6.90 -13.24
C LYS A 183 2.71 6.10 -11.98
N TYR A 184 2.34 4.84 -12.16
CA TYR A 184 2.02 3.96 -11.05
C TYR A 184 3.29 3.41 -10.39
N PHE A 185 3.60 3.93 -9.20
CA PHE A 185 4.68 3.45 -8.35
C PHE A 185 4.18 3.12 -6.95
N TYR A 186 4.50 1.91 -6.50
CA TYR A 186 4.39 1.44 -5.13
C TYR A 186 5.80 1.16 -4.62
N VAL A 187 6.34 2.04 -3.78
CA VAL A 187 7.77 2.08 -3.44
C VAL A 187 8.01 1.62 -2.01
N ARG A 188 8.89 0.62 -1.83
CA ARG A 188 9.38 0.14 -0.52
C ARG A 188 10.49 -0.91 -0.65
N ILE A 189 10.92 -1.53 0.45
CA ILE A 189 11.60 -2.84 0.46
C ILE A 189 10.71 -3.93 1.09
N ASN A 190 11.01 -5.18 0.75
CA ASN A 190 10.45 -6.38 1.40
C ASN A 190 10.85 -6.44 2.88
N SER A 191 10.07 -7.14 3.71
CA SER A 191 10.44 -7.38 5.11
C SER A 191 11.84 -8.02 5.20
N GLU A 192 12.59 -7.72 6.26
CA GLU A 192 13.89 -8.36 6.49
C GLU A 192 13.72 -9.82 6.94
N THR A 193 12.48 -10.24 7.24
CA THR A 193 12.12 -11.62 7.56
C THR A 193 11.69 -12.41 6.32
N HIS A 194 12.50 -13.40 5.92
CA HIS A 194 12.19 -14.28 4.78
C HIS A 194 10.83 -14.98 4.86
N ALA A 195 10.41 -15.42 6.05
CA ALA A 195 9.13 -16.11 6.25
C ALA A 195 7.93 -15.20 5.93
N LEU A 196 7.95 -13.96 6.44
CA LEU A 196 6.93 -12.95 6.16
C LEU A 196 6.88 -12.59 4.66
N ASN A 197 8.03 -12.52 3.99
CA ASN A 197 8.05 -12.28 2.55
C ASN A 197 7.48 -13.44 1.74
N ALA A 198 7.79 -14.69 2.11
CA ALA A 198 7.27 -15.87 1.42
C ALA A 198 5.75 -15.98 1.56
N GLU A 199 5.21 -15.65 2.73
CA GLU A 199 3.76 -15.61 2.97
C GLU A 199 3.06 -14.52 2.14
N HIS A 200 3.73 -13.40 1.88
CA HIS A 200 3.18 -12.24 1.19
C HIS A 200 3.76 -11.99 -0.21
N SER A 201 4.12 -13.07 -0.91
CA SER A 201 4.56 -13.07 -2.31
C SER A 201 5.72 -12.13 -2.64
N PHE A 202 6.52 -11.75 -1.63
CA PHE A 202 7.64 -10.81 -1.77
C PHE A 202 7.25 -9.43 -2.35
N ASN A 203 5.96 -9.08 -2.34
CA ASN A 203 5.43 -7.87 -2.96
C ASN A 203 4.70 -6.96 -1.97
N MET A 204 4.51 -7.40 -0.72
CA MET A 204 3.84 -6.61 0.31
C MET A 204 4.79 -5.69 1.05
N ALA A 205 4.37 -4.44 1.08
CA ALA A 205 5.03 -3.36 1.78
C ALA A 205 4.29 -3.18 3.11
N PHE A 206 4.91 -3.57 4.22
CA PHE A 206 4.34 -3.54 5.57
C PHE A 206 4.36 -2.10 6.17
N GLY A 207 3.42 -1.78 7.05
CA GLY A 207 3.26 -0.46 7.66
C GLY A 207 4.42 -0.03 8.54
N GLY A 208 5.00 -0.96 9.32
CA GLY A 208 6.01 -0.61 10.31
C GLY A 208 7.25 0.10 9.74
N GLY A 209 7.68 -0.24 8.53
CA GLY A 209 8.80 0.43 7.84
C GLY A 209 8.40 1.63 6.97
N GLY A 210 7.10 1.93 6.90
CA GLY A 210 6.52 2.87 5.93
C GLY A 210 6.58 2.36 4.48
N TYR A 211 5.73 2.91 3.62
CA TYR A 211 5.78 2.75 2.16
C TYR A 211 5.15 3.95 1.46
N ALA A 212 5.48 4.14 0.18
CA ALA A 212 4.98 5.26 -0.62
C ALA A 212 4.17 4.78 -1.83
N PHE A 213 3.09 5.50 -2.12
CA PHE A 213 2.36 5.42 -3.38
C PHE A 213 2.51 6.73 -4.15
N SER A 214 2.74 6.64 -5.45
CA SER A 214 2.61 7.78 -6.37
C SER A 214 1.17 8.28 -6.41
N TYR A 215 0.97 9.57 -6.65
CA TYR A 215 -0.35 10.19 -6.78
C TYR A 215 -1.26 9.44 -7.76
N ALA A 216 -0.77 9.16 -8.97
CA ALA A 216 -1.59 8.51 -10.01
C ALA A 216 -2.05 7.11 -9.60
N LEU A 217 -1.21 6.37 -8.85
CA LEU A 217 -1.60 5.07 -8.32
C LEU A 217 -2.70 5.19 -7.27
N VAL A 218 -2.58 6.12 -6.32
CA VAL A 218 -3.62 6.30 -5.30
C VAL A 218 -4.94 6.72 -5.93
N GLU A 219 -4.90 7.65 -6.89
CA GLU A 219 -6.09 8.08 -7.64
C GLU A 219 -6.82 6.89 -8.28
N ALA A 220 -6.10 6.00 -8.96
CA ALA A 220 -6.69 4.78 -9.53
C ALA A 220 -7.18 3.78 -8.47
N MET A 221 -6.48 3.65 -7.35
CA MET A 221 -6.86 2.77 -6.25
C MET A 221 -8.16 3.22 -5.57
N VAL A 222 -8.32 4.52 -5.30
CA VAL A 222 -9.49 5.04 -4.56
C VAL A 222 -10.78 4.95 -5.37
N GLU A 223 -10.71 4.95 -6.70
CA GLU A 223 -11.88 4.71 -7.57
C GLU A 223 -12.49 3.31 -7.35
N ASN A 224 -11.68 2.33 -6.94
CA ASN A 224 -12.07 0.93 -6.81
C ASN A 224 -11.87 0.36 -5.39
N SER A 225 -11.59 1.21 -4.40
CA SER A 225 -11.20 0.77 -3.05
C SER A 225 -12.25 -0.11 -2.39
N ASP A 226 -13.52 0.28 -2.49
CA ASP A 226 -14.66 -0.46 -1.94
C ASP A 226 -14.78 -1.88 -2.52
N SER A 227 -14.55 -2.02 -3.83
CA SER A 227 -14.58 -3.32 -4.51
C SER A 227 -13.40 -4.18 -4.09
N CYS A 228 -12.21 -3.58 -4.04
CA CYS A 228 -10.98 -4.27 -3.63
C CYS A 228 -11.08 -4.80 -2.19
N ILE A 229 -11.48 -3.96 -1.23
CA ILE A 229 -11.61 -4.36 0.19
C ILE A 229 -12.60 -5.52 0.34
N LYS A 230 -13.73 -5.50 -0.37
CA LYS A 230 -14.73 -6.58 -0.33
C LYS A 230 -14.20 -7.89 -0.94
N LYS A 231 -13.35 -7.79 -1.97
CA LYS A 231 -12.73 -8.95 -2.63
C LYS A 231 -11.75 -9.66 -1.69
N TYR A 232 -10.94 -8.92 -0.94
CA TYR A 232 -9.89 -9.46 -0.07
C TYR A 232 -10.31 -9.66 1.39
N GLN A 233 -11.55 -10.12 1.60
CA GLN A 233 -12.24 -10.28 2.89
C GLN A 233 -11.55 -11.13 3.98
N THR A 234 -10.50 -11.88 3.66
CA THR A 234 -9.82 -12.82 4.58
C THR A 234 -8.33 -12.53 4.75
N TYR A 235 -7.84 -11.42 4.21
CA TYR A 235 -6.40 -11.12 4.19
C TYR A 235 -5.90 -10.62 5.54
N TYR A 236 -4.66 -10.98 5.89
CA TYR A 236 -4.15 -10.82 7.25
C TYR A 236 -4.26 -9.39 7.83
N GLY A 237 -3.81 -8.38 7.08
CA GLY A 237 -3.72 -6.99 7.55
C GLY A 237 -4.03 -5.96 6.46
N GLY A 238 -4.13 -4.69 6.86
CA GLY A 238 -4.48 -3.59 5.94
C GLY A 238 -3.50 -3.45 4.78
N ASP A 239 -2.20 -3.61 5.04
CA ASP A 239 -1.16 -3.59 4.02
C ASP A 239 -1.31 -4.70 2.99
N HIS A 240 -1.78 -5.88 3.42
CA HIS A 240 -1.99 -7.02 2.52
C HIS A 240 -3.15 -6.76 1.57
N ILE A 241 -4.22 -6.12 2.07
CA ILE A 241 -5.32 -5.64 1.23
C ILE A 241 -4.79 -4.63 0.23
N LEU A 242 -4.04 -3.62 0.68
CA LEU A 242 -3.52 -2.56 -0.19
C LEU A 242 -2.57 -3.10 -1.26
N GLN A 243 -1.64 -3.99 -0.91
CA GLN A 243 -0.78 -4.66 -1.88
C GLN A 243 -1.61 -5.41 -2.93
N SER A 244 -2.69 -6.06 -2.51
CA SER A 244 -3.56 -6.80 -3.43
C SER A 244 -4.34 -5.86 -4.36
N CYS A 245 -4.81 -4.71 -3.85
CA CYS A 245 -5.41 -3.67 -4.68
C CYS A 245 -4.43 -3.11 -5.72
N VAL A 246 -3.18 -2.91 -5.33
CA VAL A 246 -2.10 -2.48 -6.24
C VAL A 246 -1.84 -3.54 -7.31
N ALA A 247 -1.81 -4.83 -6.92
CA ALA A 247 -1.62 -5.93 -7.84
C ALA A 247 -2.79 -6.09 -8.83
N ASP A 248 -4.03 -5.80 -8.41
CA ASP A 248 -5.20 -5.77 -9.29
C ASP A 248 -5.11 -4.70 -10.38
N LEU A 249 -4.32 -3.64 -10.15
CA LEU A 249 -3.99 -2.62 -11.14
C LEU A 249 -2.77 -3.00 -12.01
N GLY A 250 -2.21 -4.20 -11.83
CA GLY A 250 -1.05 -4.69 -12.58
C GLY A 250 0.28 -4.05 -12.15
N VAL A 251 0.34 -3.46 -10.96
CA VAL A 251 1.51 -2.75 -10.46
C VAL A 251 2.29 -3.66 -9.50
N SER A 252 3.60 -3.74 -9.70
CA SER A 252 4.52 -4.47 -8.82
C SER A 252 5.22 -3.53 -7.84
N LEU A 253 5.76 -4.11 -6.77
CA LEU A 253 6.55 -3.37 -5.80
C LEU A 253 7.86 -2.86 -6.45
N THR A 254 8.09 -1.56 -6.34
CA THR A 254 9.35 -0.90 -6.69
C THR A 254 10.28 -0.96 -5.49
N GLN A 255 11.33 -1.78 -5.60
CA GLN A 255 12.24 -2.05 -4.51
C GLN A 255 13.27 -0.92 -4.32
N GLU A 256 13.22 -0.25 -3.17
CA GLU A 256 14.18 0.78 -2.78
C GLU A 256 14.87 0.42 -1.46
N LYS A 257 16.20 0.47 -1.46
CA LYS A 257 16.99 0.24 -0.25
C LYS A 257 16.82 1.41 0.72
N GLY A 258 16.84 1.12 2.01
CA GLY A 258 16.80 2.14 3.06
C GLY A 258 15.46 2.28 3.77
N PHE A 259 14.42 1.55 3.36
CA PHE A 259 13.26 1.25 4.21
C PHE A 259 13.62 0.06 5.10
N HIS A 260 13.36 0.09 6.41
CA HIS A 260 13.75 -0.98 7.32
C HIS A 260 12.63 -1.36 8.29
N GLN A 261 12.53 -2.66 8.59
CA GLN A 261 11.56 -3.22 9.55
C GLN A 261 12.21 -3.84 10.78
N GLU A 262 13.53 -3.80 10.91
CA GLU A 262 14.19 -4.44 12.05
C GLU A 262 14.05 -3.65 13.35
N LYS A 263 13.84 -4.38 14.45
CA LYS A 263 13.84 -3.84 15.81
C LYS A 263 15.26 -3.38 16.19
N CYS A 264 15.52 -2.08 16.17
CA CYS A 264 16.72 -1.50 16.75
C CYS A 264 16.51 -1.15 18.23
N SER A 265 17.16 -1.88 19.13
CA SER A 265 17.13 -1.61 20.58
C SER A 265 18.02 -0.45 21.02
N ASN A 266 18.81 0.14 20.11
CA ASN A 266 19.75 1.21 20.42
C ASN A 266 19.56 2.42 19.50
N MET A 267 19.03 3.50 20.07
CA MET A 267 18.71 4.74 19.36
C MET A 267 19.94 5.43 18.76
N SER A 268 21.14 5.33 19.36
CA SER A 268 22.33 6.00 18.83
C SER A 268 22.85 5.38 17.52
N LEU A 269 22.62 4.08 17.31
CA LEU A 269 22.96 3.40 16.05
C LEU A 269 22.04 3.82 14.89
N ILE A 270 20.83 4.32 15.18
CA ILE A 270 19.86 4.81 14.20
C ILE A 270 20.40 6.07 13.51
N PHE A 271 20.97 6.99 14.28
CA PHE A 271 21.48 8.27 13.75
C PHE A 271 22.79 8.13 12.97
N GLU A 272 23.63 7.14 13.28
CA GLU A 272 24.86 6.88 12.54
C GLU A 272 24.62 6.34 11.13
N LYS A 273 23.52 5.60 10.93
CA LYS A 273 23.29 4.87 9.69
C LYS A 273 22.50 5.62 8.60
N ARG A 274 21.81 6.74 8.92
CA ARG A 274 21.06 7.57 7.95
C ARG A 274 20.12 6.75 7.01
N PHE A 275 19.31 5.84 7.54
CA PHE A 275 18.30 5.07 6.78
C PHE A 275 16.90 5.27 7.38
N LEU A 276 15.81 5.11 6.60
CA LEU A 276 14.43 5.22 7.09
C LEU A 276 14.11 4.00 7.99
N TYR A 277 13.81 4.20 9.27
CA TYR A 277 13.70 3.11 10.26
C TYR A 277 12.29 3.01 10.86
N ALA A 278 11.76 1.79 10.95
CA ALA A 278 10.74 1.40 11.93
C ALA A 278 11.37 1.23 13.32
N ILE A 279 10.71 1.64 14.41
CA ILE A 279 11.02 1.16 15.76
C ILE A 279 9.81 0.34 16.25
N TYR A 280 10.05 -0.86 16.79
CA TYR A 280 9.01 -1.72 17.40
C TYR A 280 9.17 -1.79 18.92
#